data_AF-R3WH15-F1
#
_entry.id   AF-R3WH15-F1
#
_cell.length_a   1.000
_cell.length_b   1.000
_cell.length_c   1.000
_cell.angle_alpha   90.00
_cell.angle_beta   90.00
_cell.angle_gamma   90.00
#
_symmetry.space_group_name_H-M   'P 1'
#
loop_
_entity.id
_entity.type
_entity.pdbx_description
1 polymer ?
#
loop_
_entity_poly.entity_id
_entity_poly.type
_entity_poly.pdbx_seq_one_letter_code
_entity_poly.pdbx_strand_id
1 'polypeptide(L)'
;MKNKKAYSGFTLIEMLIVLLIISVLILLFVPNLSKHKETVNEESNQAIVKVVETQMELYSIEKDSALPNTETLVKEGYITEDQKEKYDALQGVAP
;
A
#
# COMPACT_ATOMS: atom_id res chain seq x y z
N MET A 1 31.29 36.16 -45.00
CA MET A 1 30.06 35.39 -45.33
C MET A 1 29.74 34.46 -44.18
N LYS A 2 28.61 34.64 -43.48
CA LYS A 2 28.20 33.79 -42.34
C LYS A 2 27.35 32.63 -42.84
N ASN A 3 27.87 31.41 -42.75
CA ASN A 3 27.16 30.17 -43.07
C ASN A 3 26.12 29.88 -41.99
N LYS A 4 24.82 29.99 -42.30
CA LYS A 4 23.75 29.51 -41.42
C LYS A 4 23.63 27.99 -41.56
N LYS A 5 23.97 27.24 -40.51
CA LYS A 5 23.66 25.80 -40.42
C LYS A 5 22.15 25.64 -40.32
N ALA A 6 21.55 24.93 -41.28
CA ALA A 6 20.16 24.51 -41.19
C ALA A 6 20.07 23.35 -40.19
N TYR A 7 19.43 23.57 -39.05
CA TYR A 7 19.04 22.48 -38.17
C TYR A 7 17.79 21.84 -38.77
N SER A 8 17.88 20.55 -39.13
CA SER A 8 16.70 19.77 -39.52
C SER A 8 15.88 19.58 -38.24
N GLY A 9 14.88 20.43 -38.06
CA GLY A 9 14.08 20.51 -36.85
C GLY A 9 12.99 19.45 -36.81
N PHE A 10 12.80 18.90 -35.62
CA PHE A 10 11.70 18.03 -35.20
C PHE A 10 10.39 18.43 -35.88
N THR A 11 9.76 17.50 -36.59
CA THR A 11 8.48 17.75 -37.25
C THR A 11 7.31 17.63 -36.26
N LEU A 12 6.20 18.32 -36.55
CA LEU A 12 4.97 18.13 -35.77
C LEU A 12 4.49 16.67 -35.83
N ILE A 13 4.68 16.01 -36.98
CA ILE A 13 4.34 14.59 -37.18
C ILE A 13 5.16 13.70 -36.23
N GLU A 14 6.45 13.95 -36.06
CA GLU A 14 7.28 13.21 -35.09
C GLU A 14 6.77 13.38 -33.67
N MET A 15 6.41 14.60 -33.25
CA MET A 15 5.82 14.81 -31.92
C MET A 15 4.50 14.06 -31.74
N LEU A 16 3.65 14.00 -32.78
CA LEU A 16 2.38 13.27 -32.72
C LEU A 16 2.58 11.77 -32.54
N ILE A 17 3.54 11.18 -33.26
CA ILE A 17 3.87 9.75 -33.13
C ILE A 17 4.44 9.46 -31.73
N VAL A 18 5.28 10.34 -31.21
CA VAL A 18 5.83 10.21 -29.85
C VAL A 18 4.73 10.24 -28.79
N LEU A 19 3.80 11.19 -28.88
CA LEU A 19 2.68 11.29 -27.94
C LEU A 19 1.75 10.07 -28.02
N LEU A 20 1.54 9.53 -29.23
CA LEU A 20 0.78 8.30 -29.43
C LEU A 20 1.44 7.11 -28.72
N ILE A 21 2.75 6.93 -28.87
CA ILE A 21 3.49 5.84 -28.21
C ILE A 21 3.44 6.00 -26.68
N ILE A 22 3.69 7.21 -26.15
CA ILE A 22 3.64 7.48 -24.70
C ILE A 22 2.24 7.20 -24.14
N SER A 23 1.17 7.58 -24.85
CA SER A 23 -0.21 7.29 -24.45
C SER A 23 -0.47 5.79 -24.27
N VAL A 24 -0.04 4.96 -25.22
CA VAL A 24 -0.17 3.49 -25.13
C VAL A 24 0.66 2.94 -23.97
N LEU A 25 1.89 3.42 -23.76
CA LEU A 25 2.73 2.99 -22.65
C LEU A 25 2.10 3.32 -21.28
N ILE A 26 1.54 4.52 -21.11
CA ILE A 26 0.84 4.92 -19.88
C ILE A 26 -0.36 4.00 -19.62
N LEU A 27 -1.17 3.70 -20.64
CA LEU A 27 -2.32 2.80 -20.52
C LEU A 27 -1.93 1.37 -20.11
N LEU A 28 -0.73 0.89 -20.45
CA LEU A 28 -0.24 -0.41 -20.00
C LEU A 28 0.40 -0.35 -18.60
N PHE A 29 1.09 0.75 -18.27
CA PHE A 29 1.79 0.92 -17.00
C PHE A 29 0.87 1.29 -15.82
N VAL A 30 -0.07 2.22 -16.01
CA VAL A 30 -0.98 2.69 -14.96
C VAL A 30 -1.81 1.56 -14.33
N PRO A 31 -2.50 0.68 -15.09
CA PRO A 31 -3.26 -0.40 -14.49
C PRO A 31 -2.36 -1.44 -13.82
N ASN A 32 -1.11 -1.58 -14.27
CA ASN A 32 -0.13 -2.46 -13.65
C ASN A 32 0.36 -1.87 -12.30
N LEU A 33 0.63 -0.56 -12.26
CA LEU A 33 1.04 0.16 -11.05
C LEU A 33 -0.07 0.23 -9.99
N SER A 34 -1.32 0.43 -10.40
CA SER A 34 -2.47 0.51 -9.48
C SER A 34 -2.65 -0.78 -8.69
N LYS A 35 -2.45 -1.95 -9.32
CA LYS A 35 -2.58 -3.26 -8.66
C LYS A 35 -1.54 -3.48 -7.56
N HIS A 36 -0.30 -3.03 -7.77
CA HIS A 36 0.74 -3.18 -6.76
C HIS A 36 0.49 -2.35 -5.48
N LYS A 37 -0.23 -1.22 -5.59
CA LYS A 37 -0.61 -0.43 -4.41
C LYS A 37 -1.70 -1.11 -3.58
N GLU A 38 -2.66 -1.77 -4.24
CA GLU A 38 -3.74 -2.50 -3.55
C GLU A 38 -3.21 -3.76 -2.85
N THR A 39 -2.39 -4.56 -3.51
CA THR A 39 -1.81 -5.78 -2.92
C THR A 39 -0.96 -5.46 -1.68
N VAL A 40 -0.17 -4.38 -1.70
CA VAL A 40 0.64 -3.97 -0.53
C VAL A 40 -0.24 -3.58 0.67
N ASN A 41 -1.39 -2.94 0.43
CA ASN A 41 -2.30 -2.57 1.50
C ASN A 41 -2.97 -3.80 2.12
N GLU A 42 -3.38 -4.78 1.30
CA GLU A 42 -3.99 -6.03 1.80
C GLU A 42 -2.99 -6.88 2.59
N GLU A 43 -1.78 -7.08 2.08
CA GLU A 43 -0.72 -7.83 2.79
C GLU A 43 -0.34 -7.14 4.11
N SER A 44 -0.24 -5.80 4.12
CA SER A 44 0.03 -5.04 5.33
C SER A 44 -1.09 -5.18 6.37
N ASN A 45 -2.35 -5.20 5.93
CA ASN A 45 -3.50 -5.36 6.82
C ASN A 45 -3.56 -6.77 7.43
N GLN A 46 -3.31 -7.80 6.62
CA GLN A 46 -3.22 -9.19 7.12
C GLN A 46 -2.09 -9.38 8.13
N ALA A 47 -0.94 -8.73 7.91
CA ALA A 47 0.17 -8.78 8.85
C ALA A 47 -0.20 -8.20 10.22
N ILE A 48 -0.95 -7.09 10.25
CA ILE A 48 -1.42 -6.47 11.50
C ILE A 48 -2.38 -7.41 12.24
N VAL A 49 -3.34 -8.00 11.55
CA VAL A 49 -4.27 -8.99 12.13
C VAL A 49 -3.49 -10.13 12.78
N LYS A 50 -2.55 -10.72 12.04
CA LYS A 50 -1.74 -11.83 12.53
C LYS A 50 -0.89 -11.47 13.75
N VAL A 51 -0.33 -10.27 13.79
CA VAL A 51 0.44 -9.79 14.95
C VAL A 51 -0.46 -9.71 16.18
N VAL A 52 -1.63 -9.06 16.07
CA VAL A 52 -2.57 -8.92 17.19
C VAL A 52 -3.06 -10.29 17.68
N GLU A 53 -3.41 -11.20 16.77
CA GLU A 53 -3.80 -12.58 17.11
C GLU A 53 -2.69 -13.35 17.83
N THR A 54 -1.45 -13.25 17.35
CA THR A 54 -0.30 -13.88 18.02
C THR A 54 -0.10 -13.32 19.43
N GLN A 55 -0.32 -12.02 19.63
CA GLN A 55 -0.23 -11.42 20.96
C GLN A 55 -1.39 -11.85 21.88
N MET A 56 -2.61 -12.02 21.35
CA MET A 56 -3.73 -12.60 22.10
C MET A 56 -3.40 -14.02 22.55
N GLU A 57 -2.83 -14.82 21.65
CA GLU A 57 -2.44 -16.21 21.92
C GLU A 57 -1.32 -16.27 22.97
N LEU A 58 -0.26 -15.45 22.82
CA LEU A 58 0.83 -15.37 23.78
C LEU A 58 0.34 -14.97 25.17
N TYR A 59 -0.52 -13.96 25.26
CA TYR A 59 -1.13 -13.56 26.52
C TYR A 59 -1.90 -14.71 27.17
N SER A 60 -2.73 -15.43 26.40
CA SER A 60 -3.52 -16.55 26.92
C SER A 60 -2.65 -17.66 27.49
N ILE A 61 -1.49 -17.92 26.86
CA ILE A 61 -0.50 -18.91 27.30
C ILE A 61 0.21 -18.42 28.57
N GLU A 62 0.63 -17.16 28.61
CA GLU A 62 1.38 -16.61 29.76
C GLU A 62 0.53 -16.46 31.02
N LYS A 63 -0.76 -16.12 30.86
CA LYS A 63 -1.69 -15.86 31.97
C LYS A 63 -2.57 -17.05 32.31
N ASP A 64 -2.47 -18.16 31.58
CA ASP A 64 -3.37 -19.32 31.66
C ASP A 64 -4.84 -18.87 31.66
N SER A 65 -5.17 -17.98 30.71
CA SER A 65 -6.46 -17.28 30.64
C SER A 65 -7.11 -17.46 29.29
N ALA A 66 -8.41 -17.13 29.21
CA ALA A 66 -9.07 -16.99 27.91
C ALA A 66 -8.39 -15.94 27.04
N LEU A 67 -8.61 -16.01 25.71
CA LEU A 67 -8.12 -15.03 24.75
C LEU A 67 -8.53 -13.61 25.18
N PRO A 68 -7.58 -12.68 25.33
CA PRO A 68 -7.87 -11.32 25.76
C PRO A 68 -8.56 -10.53 24.65
N ASN A 69 -9.27 -9.47 25.02
CA ASN A 69 -9.70 -8.46 24.04
C ASN A 69 -8.54 -7.51 23.68
N THR A 70 -8.68 -6.79 22.57
CA THR A 70 -7.67 -5.81 22.11
C THR A 70 -7.41 -4.71 23.13
N GLU A 71 -8.40 -4.35 23.95
CA GLU A 71 -8.25 -3.38 25.05
C GLU A 71 -7.32 -3.87 26.17
N THR A 72 -7.37 -5.16 26.50
CA THR A 72 -6.52 -5.79 27.51
C THR A 72 -5.09 -5.88 27.00
N LEU A 73 -4.91 -6.20 25.72
CA LEU A 73 -3.60 -6.20 25.08
C LEU A 73 -2.95 -4.81 25.05
N VAL A 74 -3.73 -3.73 24.82
CA VAL A 74 -3.20 -2.36 24.92
C VAL A 74 -2.84 -2.00 26.36
N LYS A 75 -3.72 -2.32 27.32
CA LYS A 75 -3.50 -2.02 28.75
C LYS A 75 -2.26 -2.72 29.31
N GLU A 76 -2.00 -3.94 28.88
CA GLU A 76 -0.81 -4.71 29.28
C GLU A 76 0.40 -4.49 28.36
N GLY A 77 0.29 -3.65 27.34
CA GLY A 77 1.41 -3.22 26.49
C GLY A 77 1.86 -4.23 25.44
N TYR A 78 1.03 -5.23 25.12
CA TYR A 78 1.31 -6.22 24.07
C TYR A 78 1.13 -5.63 22.65
N ILE A 79 0.24 -4.65 22.49
CA ILE A 79 -0.01 -3.95 21.22
C ILE A 79 -0.14 -2.43 21.46
N THR A 80 0.11 -1.63 20.43
CA THR A 80 -0.08 -0.18 20.46
C THR A 80 -1.52 0.24 20.16
N GLU A 81 -1.89 1.48 20.51
CA GLU A 81 -3.20 2.06 20.16
C GLU A 81 -3.41 2.07 18.64
N ASP A 82 -2.40 2.43 17.85
CA ASP A 82 -2.44 2.37 16.38
C ASP A 82 -2.73 0.96 15.84
N GLN A 83 -2.20 -0.08 16.49
CA GLN A 83 -2.44 -1.47 16.09
C GLN A 83 -3.86 -1.90 16.42
N LYS A 84 -4.40 -1.47 17.58
CA LYS A 84 -5.81 -1.68 17.94
C LYS A 84 -6.74 -1.00 16.95
N GLU A 85 -6.52 0.28 16.65
CA GLU A 85 -7.38 1.05 15.74
C GLU A 85 -7.43 0.40 14.34
N LYS A 86 -6.28 0.00 13.82
CA LYS A 86 -6.22 -0.71 12.52
C LYS A 86 -6.90 -2.07 12.57
N TYR A 87 -6.72 -2.83 13.64
CA TYR A 87 -7.36 -4.13 13.81
C TYR A 87 -8.89 -4.00 13.89
N ASP A 88 -9.41 -3.07 14.70
CA ASP A 88 -10.84 -2.84 14.87
C ASP A 88 -11.49 -2.35 13.55
N ALA A 89 -10.80 -1.46 12.84
CA ALA A 89 -11.22 -0.99 11.52
C ALA A 89 -11.29 -2.12 10.46
N LEU A 90 -10.39 -3.11 10.53
CA LEU A 90 -10.37 -4.26 9.62
C LEU A 90 -11.42 -5.31 9.95
N GLN A 91 -11.76 -5.49 11.23
CA GLN A 91 -12.79 -6.44 11.69
C GLN A 91 -14.22 -5.90 11.55
N GLY A 92 -14.40 -4.66 11.06
CA GLY A 92 -15.71 -4.03 10.97
C GLY A 92 -16.34 -3.70 12.32
N VAL A 93 -15.51 -3.66 13.38
CA VAL A 93 -15.92 -3.21 14.71
C VAL A 93 -15.71 -1.70 14.70
N ALA A 94 -16.78 -0.95 14.43
CA ALA A 94 -16.76 0.50 14.61
C ALA A 94 -16.35 0.84 16.05
N PRO A 95 -15.63 1.95 16.26
CA PRO A 95 -15.18 2.36 17.60
C PRO A 95 -16.32 2.52 18.60
#